data_AF-A0AAF0U838-F1
#
_entry.id   AF-A0AAF0U838-F1
#
_cell.length_a   1.000
_cell.length_b   1.000
_cell.length_c   1.000
_cell.angle_alpha   90.00
_cell.angle_beta   90.00
_cell.angle_gamma   90.00
#
_symmetry.space_group_name_H-M   'P 1'
#
loop_
_entity.id
_entity.type
_entity.pdbx_description
1 polymer ?
#
loop_
_entity_poly.entity_id
_entity_poly.type
_entity_poly.pdbx_seq_one_letter_code
_entity_poly.pdbx_strand_id
1 'polypeptide(L)'
;MVATRSFKLVILLLLCTSLTVLLAESAPNQQKDTYNYDEYFVEKTILKNAVSKGAVQFQREEDGDVRECQNRSTTSFGSSKHMPPFKFRGHFSNNKNANPNLFNWNKVMVAYCDGGAFTGDVETVDPDTNLHFRGARIFSAVMEDLLSKGLKDAKKALLIGSSAGAYPAMFYCDRFSKLLPSTPRLKCLTDSGYFIDVNKNLQKGKGFETIYKALVTLHGSVKALPKSCTSRMKPELCFFPQNMQQYIKTPLYTIMSPFDIVQVGTSLGDYYNAIKQNNCSANQKENLRELRLELLSKLPNASDTKSRGAFIDSQFHHTRLQNYWKPQNVSVVNNVV
;
A
#
# COMPACT_ATOMS: atom_id res chain seq x y z
N MET A 1 31.45 -19.20 -39.66
CA MET A 1 32.16 -19.83 -38.52
C MET A 1 32.59 -18.70 -37.59
N VAL A 2 32.52 -18.79 -36.26
CA VAL A 2 32.30 -19.94 -35.36
C VAL A 2 30.90 -19.90 -34.71
N ALA A 3 30.44 -21.02 -34.12
CA ALA A 3 29.18 -21.12 -33.37
C ALA A 3 29.37 -21.86 -32.03
N THR A 4 28.42 -21.70 -31.10
CA THR A 4 28.38 -22.27 -29.72
C THR A 4 29.43 -21.68 -28.76
N ARG A 5 29.25 -21.64 -27.43
CA ARG A 5 28.23 -22.20 -26.49
C ARG A 5 27.71 -21.05 -25.59
N SER A 6 26.48 -20.95 -25.05
CA SER A 6 25.41 -21.88 -24.62
C SER A 6 25.42 -22.21 -23.12
N PHE A 7 24.23 -22.09 -22.48
CA PHE A 7 23.89 -22.31 -21.04
C PHE A 7 24.49 -21.29 -20.04
N LYS A 8 23.86 -20.98 -18.88
CA LYS A 8 23.04 -21.83 -17.98
C LYS A 8 21.68 -21.25 -17.53
N LEU A 9 20.85 -22.18 -17.03
CA LEU A 9 19.51 -22.01 -16.42
C LEU A 9 19.59 -22.19 -14.89
N VAL A 10 18.92 -21.33 -14.11
CA VAL A 10 18.56 -21.52 -12.67
C VAL A 10 17.23 -20.74 -12.46
N ILE A 11 16.05 -21.36 -12.35
CA ILE A 11 15.41 -22.07 -11.20
C ILE A 11 14.84 -21.13 -10.10
N LEU A 12 13.52 -20.86 -10.23
CA LEU A 12 12.42 -20.91 -9.22
C LEU A 12 12.40 -20.01 -7.94
N LEU A 13 11.17 -19.89 -7.38
CA LEU A 13 10.75 -19.37 -6.06
C LEU A 13 10.65 -17.82 -5.89
N LEU A 14 10.00 -17.32 -4.83
CA LEU A 14 8.54 -17.04 -4.79
C LEU A 14 8.14 -15.94 -3.74
N LEU A 15 6.99 -15.24 -3.96
CA LEU A 15 6.31 -14.25 -3.05
C LEU A 15 7.00 -12.85 -2.94
N CYS A 16 6.37 -11.68 -2.68
CA CYS A 16 4.98 -11.31 -2.28
C CYS A 16 4.41 -10.01 -2.98
N THR A 17 3.60 -9.14 -2.33
CA THR A 17 2.60 -8.22 -2.98
C THR A 17 2.33 -6.81 -2.35
N SER A 18 1.84 -5.77 -3.09
CA SER A 18 2.02 -4.33 -2.70
C SER A 18 1.13 -3.15 -3.33
N LEU A 19 1.50 -1.82 -3.22
CA LEU A 19 0.87 -0.46 -3.62
C LEU A 19 1.05 0.24 -5.04
N THR A 20 0.09 0.33 -5.98
CA THR A 20 0.31 1.00 -7.32
C THR A 20 0.15 2.55 -7.40
N VAL A 21 0.53 3.22 -8.51
CA VAL A 21 0.30 4.69 -8.80
C VAL A 21 -0.20 4.96 -10.24
N LEU A 22 -1.23 4.23 -10.71
CA LEU A 22 -1.51 3.97 -12.14
C LEU A 22 -1.61 5.26 -13.00
N LEU A 23 -0.95 5.30 -14.18
CA LEU A 23 -1.09 6.39 -15.18
C LEU A 23 -1.58 5.93 -16.57
N ALA A 24 -2.15 6.84 -17.36
CA ALA A 24 -2.92 6.56 -18.59
C ALA A 24 -2.13 6.28 -19.91
N GLU A 25 -2.90 6.09 -20.98
CA GLU A 25 -2.60 5.45 -22.26
C GLU A 25 -1.72 6.24 -23.25
N SER A 26 -0.92 5.52 -24.06
CA SER A 26 -0.50 5.94 -25.42
C SER A 26 0.07 4.76 -26.23
N ALA A 27 0.16 4.93 -27.57
CA ALA A 27 0.49 3.91 -28.59
C ALA A 27 1.98 3.42 -28.57
N PRO A 28 2.38 2.41 -29.38
CA PRO A 28 3.62 1.64 -29.14
C PRO A 28 4.82 1.94 -30.06
N ASN A 29 6.04 2.04 -29.49
CA ASN A 29 7.25 1.28 -29.92
C ASN A 29 8.51 1.49 -29.01
N GLN A 30 9.65 0.88 -29.39
CA GLN A 30 10.94 0.75 -28.68
C GLN A 30 11.97 1.84 -29.12
N GLN A 31 13.29 1.88 -28.84
CA GLN A 31 14.33 1.05 -28.15
C GLN A 31 15.51 2.03 -27.83
N LYS A 32 16.42 2.05 -26.83
CA LYS A 32 17.07 1.16 -25.82
C LYS A 32 17.98 2.08 -24.95
N ASP A 33 18.14 1.98 -23.61
CA ASP A 33 19.28 1.30 -22.92
C ASP A 33 19.38 1.44 -21.35
N THR A 34 20.51 1.01 -20.76
CA THR A 34 20.94 0.84 -19.34
C THR A 34 21.06 2.07 -18.42
N TYR A 35 20.98 1.87 -17.08
CA TYR A 35 22.00 2.29 -16.07
C TYR A 35 21.77 1.60 -14.70
N ASN A 36 22.68 1.82 -13.74
CA ASN A 36 22.67 1.28 -12.36
C ASN A 36 21.96 2.26 -11.37
N TYR A 37 21.94 1.92 -10.07
CA TYR A 37 21.40 2.65 -8.89
C TYR A 37 19.94 2.37 -8.47
N ASP A 38 19.79 2.23 -7.14
CA ASP A 38 18.57 2.12 -6.30
C ASP A 38 17.30 1.60 -6.97
N GLU A 39 17.14 0.28 -6.90
CA GLU A 39 16.25 -0.48 -7.77
C GLU A 39 14.76 -0.36 -7.42
N TYR A 40 14.00 0.15 -8.40
CA TYR A 40 12.58 -0.12 -8.56
C TYR A 40 12.33 -0.92 -9.85
N PHE A 41 11.47 -1.94 -9.80
CA PHE A 41 11.35 -2.88 -10.93
C PHE A 41 10.48 -2.32 -12.07
N VAL A 42 10.99 -2.40 -13.30
CA VAL A 42 10.34 -1.94 -14.54
C VAL A 42 10.47 -2.98 -15.66
N GLU A 43 9.40 -3.69 -15.99
CA GLU A 43 9.43 -4.75 -17.01
C GLU A 43 9.20 -4.19 -18.43
N LYS A 44 10.25 -3.56 -18.97
CA LYS A 44 10.50 -3.13 -20.37
C LYS A 44 9.42 -2.33 -21.12
N THR A 45 9.76 -1.07 -21.43
CA THR A 45 10.19 -0.70 -22.79
C THR A 45 11.25 0.42 -22.74
N ILE A 46 12.49 0.02 -22.46
CA ILE A 46 13.66 0.23 -23.34
C ILE A 46 13.51 1.45 -24.30
N LEU A 47 14.22 2.55 -24.00
CA LEU A 47 13.90 3.91 -24.48
C LEU A 47 14.95 4.52 -25.42
N LYS A 48 14.51 5.11 -26.54
CA LYS A 48 15.13 6.32 -27.15
C LYS A 48 14.01 7.32 -27.43
N ASN A 49 14.25 8.58 -27.11
CA ASN A 49 13.34 9.72 -27.30
C ASN A 49 11.92 9.53 -26.70
N ALA A 50 11.84 9.72 -25.37
CA ALA A 50 10.64 10.17 -24.65
C ALA A 50 9.33 9.34 -24.77
N VAL A 51 9.34 8.07 -24.34
CA VAL A 51 8.11 7.26 -24.13
C VAL A 51 8.14 6.49 -22.79
N SER A 52 8.60 7.12 -21.70
CA SER A 52 8.75 6.53 -20.36
C SER A 52 7.46 6.58 -19.52
N LYS A 53 7.20 5.53 -18.73
CA LYS A 53 5.87 5.22 -18.15
C LYS A 53 5.98 4.42 -16.83
N GLY A 54 5.36 4.83 -15.71
CA GLY A 54 5.45 4.10 -14.42
C GLY A 54 4.34 4.31 -13.35
N ALA A 55 4.24 3.41 -12.35
CA ALA A 55 3.35 3.42 -11.16
C ALA A 55 3.63 2.33 -10.06
N VAL A 56 4.01 2.70 -8.81
CA VAL A 56 4.75 2.05 -7.64
C VAL A 56 4.23 0.70 -7.03
N GLN A 57 4.74 0.17 -5.85
CA GLN A 57 4.24 -0.91 -4.89
C GLN A 57 5.31 -1.27 -3.76
N PHE A 58 5.38 -1.26 -2.37
CA PHE A 58 4.81 -1.12 -0.92
C PHE A 58 3.95 -2.18 -0.12
N GLN A 59 4.33 -2.63 1.14
CA GLN A 59 3.72 -3.73 2.01
C GLN A 59 3.90 -3.64 3.59
N ARG A 60 3.06 -4.29 4.44
CA ARG A 60 3.04 -4.63 5.93
C ARG A 60 4.01 -4.04 7.02
N GLU A 61 3.42 -3.51 8.11
CA GLU A 61 4.01 -3.15 9.43
C GLU A 61 3.79 -4.23 10.52
N GLU A 62 4.74 -4.36 11.47
CA GLU A 62 4.53 -4.92 12.83
C GLU A 62 5.43 -4.24 13.91
N ASP A 63 6.54 -3.63 13.49
CA ASP A 63 7.71 -3.30 14.31
C ASP A 63 7.45 -2.26 15.42
N GLY A 64 7.65 -2.68 16.67
CA GLY A 64 7.61 -1.82 17.85
C GLY A 64 8.94 -1.68 18.61
N ASP A 65 9.96 -2.46 18.21
CA ASP A 65 11.28 -2.54 18.84
C ASP A 65 12.37 -2.29 17.78
N VAL A 66 13.39 -1.50 18.13
CA VAL A 66 14.58 -1.25 17.29
C VAL A 66 15.30 -2.56 16.95
N ARG A 67 15.26 -3.55 17.84
CA ARG A 67 15.83 -4.90 17.61
C ARG A 67 15.06 -5.69 16.57
N GLU A 68 13.75 -5.50 16.49
CA GLU A 68 12.90 -6.09 15.45
C GLU A 68 13.22 -5.44 14.09
N CYS A 69 13.32 -4.11 14.06
CA CYS A 69 13.81 -3.36 12.89
C CYS A 69 15.21 -3.81 12.45
N GLN A 70 16.13 -4.06 13.39
CA GLN A 70 17.49 -4.51 13.11
C GLN A 70 17.50 -5.91 12.47
N ASN A 71 16.75 -6.86 13.02
CA ASN A 71 16.57 -8.18 12.41
C ASN A 71 15.95 -8.05 11.00
N ARG A 72 14.89 -7.24 10.87
CA ARG A 72 14.20 -6.96 9.60
C ARG A 72 15.11 -6.33 8.55
N SER A 73 16.11 -5.53 8.93
CA SER A 73 17.10 -4.92 8.02
C SER A 73 17.91 -5.95 7.24
N THR A 74 18.08 -7.16 7.77
CA THR A 74 18.77 -8.27 7.09
C THR A 74 17.92 -8.97 6.01
N THR A 75 16.69 -8.49 5.76
CA THR A 75 15.69 -9.13 4.91
C THR A 75 15.21 -8.22 3.76
N SER A 76 14.42 -8.79 2.85
CA SER A 76 13.73 -8.06 1.77
C SER A 76 12.79 -6.93 2.25
N PHE A 77 12.48 -6.87 3.55
CA PHE A 77 11.59 -5.88 4.16
C PHE A 77 12.31 -4.72 4.85
N GLY A 78 13.65 -4.70 4.80
CA GLY A 78 14.49 -3.67 5.40
C GLY A 78 15.78 -3.34 4.61
N SER A 79 16.07 -4.06 3.53
CA SER A 79 17.25 -3.84 2.68
C SER A 79 16.97 -4.18 1.21
N SER A 80 17.33 -3.27 0.31
CA SER A 80 17.22 -3.46 -1.14
C SER A 80 18.08 -4.61 -1.67
N LYS A 81 19.19 -4.92 -1.00
CA LYS A 81 20.11 -6.03 -1.35
C LYS A 81 19.45 -7.42 -1.30
N HIS A 82 18.26 -7.52 -0.72
CA HIS A 82 17.52 -8.77 -0.53
C HIS A 82 16.14 -8.76 -1.20
N MET A 83 15.80 -7.72 -1.98
CA MET A 83 14.48 -7.58 -2.59
C MET A 83 14.33 -8.45 -3.85
N PRO A 84 13.32 -9.33 -3.94
CA PRO A 84 13.10 -10.17 -5.11
C PRO A 84 12.47 -9.38 -6.28
N PRO A 85 12.80 -9.72 -7.55
CA PRO A 85 12.17 -9.11 -8.72
C PRO A 85 10.65 -9.27 -8.72
N PHE A 86 9.98 -8.12 -8.78
CA PHE A 86 8.54 -8.06 -8.62
C PHE A 86 7.76 -8.44 -9.89
N LYS A 87 6.55 -9.00 -9.71
CA LYS A 87 5.69 -9.49 -10.81
C LYS A 87 4.26 -8.96 -10.71
N PHE A 88 3.93 -8.07 -11.64
CA PHE A 88 2.62 -7.45 -11.78
C PHE A 88 1.51 -8.49 -12.07
N ARG A 89 0.55 -8.61 -11.16
CA ARG A 89 -0.54 -9.62 -11.17
C ARG A 89 -1.88 -9.00 -10.78
N GLY A 90 -2.97 -9.71 -11.02
CA GLY A 90 -4.33 -9.24 -10.70
C GLY A 90 -4.65 -7.92 -11.41
N HIS A 91 -5.15 -6.95 -10.63
CA HIS A 91 -5.47 -5.58 -11.04
C HIS A 91 -4.25 -4.76 -11.49
N PHE A 92 -3.04 -5.29 -11.31
CA PHE A 92 -1.80 -4.69 -11.79
C PHE A 92 -1.25 -5.40 -13.02
N SER A 93 -1.83 -6.52 -13.47
CA SER A 93 -1.33 -7.24 -14.64
C SER A 93 -1.40 -6.40 -15.93
N ASN A 94 -0.47 -6.64 -16.85
CA ASN A 94 -0.54 -6.13 -18.24
C ASN A 94 -1.39 -7.02 -19.15
N ASN A 95 -1.97 -8.12 -18.64
CA ASN A 95 -2.91 -8.96 -19.37
C ASN A 95 -4.34 -8.38 -19.29
N LYS A 96 -4.91 -8.02 -20.44
CA LYS A 96 -6.28 -7.47 -20.56
C LYS A 96 -7.37 -8.36 -19.94
N ASN A 97 -7.19 -9.68 -19.94
CA ASN A 97 -8.18 -10.60 -19.38
C ASN A 97 -8.14 -10.64 -17.85
N ALA A 98 -7.00 -10.34 -17.23
CA ALA A 98 -6.88 -10.18 -15.78
C ALA A 98 -7.23 -8.75 -15.32
N ASN A 99 -6.95 -7.77 -16.17
CA ASN A 99 -7.00 -6.35 -15.85
C ASN A 99 -7.66 -5.51 -16.97
N PRO A 100 -8.96 -5.71 -17.28
CA PRO A 100 -9.59 -5.14 -18.47
C PRO A 100 -9.56 -3.61 -18.52
N ASN A 101 -9.52 -2.94 -17.36
CA ASN A 101 -9.60 -1.48 -17.23
C ASN A 101 -8.22 -0.80 -17.25
N LEU A 102 -7.14 -1.50 -16.87
CA LEU A 102 -5.84 -0.88 -16.55
C LEU A 102 -4.62 -1.65 -17.11
N PHE A 103 -4.83 -2.68 -17.93
CA PHE A 103 -3.73 -3.46 -18.52
C PHE A 103 -2.73 -2.58 -19.29
N ASN A 104 -3.22 -1.58 -20.05
CA ASN A 104 -2.44 -0.62 -20.83
C ASN A 104 -2.02 0.64 -20.05
N TRP A 105 -2.30 0.70 -18.74
CA TRP A 105 -1.80 1.76 -17.86
C TRP A 105 -0.36 1.45 -17.42
N ASN A 106 0.33 2.49 -16.99
CA ASN A 106 1.77 2.52 -16.72
C ASN A 106 2.08 1.98 -15.32
N LYS A 107 3.22 1.28 -15.11
CA LYS A 107 3.54 0.48 -13.88
C LYS A 107 5.04 0.47 -13.52
N VAL A 108 5.35 0.51 -12.21
CA VAL A 108 6.66 0.59 -11.50
C VAL A 108 6.51 -0.19 -10.18
N MET A 109 7.60 -0.52 -9.50
CA MET A 109 7.56 -1.12 -8.16
C MET A 109 8.71 -0.55 -7.32
N VAL A 110 8.42 0.39 -6.42
CA VAL A 110 9.40 0.82 -5.40
C VAL A 110 9.13 -0.01 -4.16
N ALA A 111 9.99 -0.99 -3.88
CA ALA A 111 9.77 -1.91 -2.77
C ALA A 111 10.00 -1.24 -1.39
N TYR A 112 9.53 -1.89 -0.32
CA TYR A 112 9.48 -1.33 1.03
C TYR A 112 10.65 -1.78 1.92
N CYS A 113 11.38 -0.81 2.45
CA CYS A 113 12.56 -1.02 3.29
C CYS A 113 12.68 -0.10 4.52
N ASP A 114 11.83 0.92 4.69
CA ASP A 114 12.04 1.92 5.76
C ASP A 114 11.42 1.54 7.12
N GLY A 115 10.64 0.46 7.19
CA GLY A 115 9.92 0.00 8.38
C GLY A 115 8.78 0.91 8.84
N GLY A 116 8.80 2.19 8.51
CA GLY A 116 7.89 3.22 8.99
C GLY A 116 6.86 3.70 7.99
N ALA A 117 6.24 2.79 7.21
CA ALA A 117 5.17 3.08 6.26
C ALA A 117 5.44 4.22 5.24
N PHE A 118 6.70 4.51 4.89
CA PHE A 118 7.08 5.72 4.16
C PHE A 118 6.71 7.04 4.84
N THR A 119 6.35 7.04 6.12
CA THR A 119 5.99 8.24 6.89
C THR A 119 7.14 8.80 7.73
N GLY A 120 8.19 8.01 7.98
CA GLY A 120 9.29 8.40 8.85
C GLY A 120 10.25 9.45 8.29
N ASP A 121 10.74 10.36 9.13
CA ASP A 121 11.68 11.42 8.76
C ASP A 121 12.59 11.84 9.93
N VAL A 122 13.45 10.91 10.36
CA VAL A 122 14.50 11.11 11.36
C VAL A 122 15.82 11.51 10.67
N GLU A 123 16.48 12.56 11.16
CA GLU A 123 17.82 12.93 10.66
C GLU A 123 18.92 12.04 11.22
N THR A 124 18.96 11.86 12.54
CA THR A 124 19.95 11.01 13.20
C THR A 124 19.82 9.57 12.72
N VAL A 125 20.95 8.97 12.35
CA VAL A 125 21.08 7.51 12.22
C VAL A 125 21.01 6.93 13.63
N ASP A 126 20.38 5.77 13.78
CA ASP A 126 20.43 5.04 15.06
C ASP A 126 21.89 4.62 15.36
N PRO A 127 22.48 5.02 16.50
CA PRO A 127 23.92 4.87 16.74
C PRO A 127 24.33 3.42 17.04
N ASP A 128 23.43 2.60 17.59
CA ASP A 128 23.72 1.23 18.03
C ASP A 128 23.48 0.22 16.90
N THR A 129 22.55 0.51 15.99
CA THR A 129 22.10 -0.41 14.94
C THR A 129 22.36 0.09 13.50
N ASN A 130 22.78 1.34 13.33
CA ASN A 130 22.97 2.02 12.04
C ASN A 130 21.69 2.00 11.15
N LEU A 131 20.51 2.09 11.76
CA LEU A 131 19.22 2.14 11.06
C LEU A 131 18.83 3.56 10.64
N HIS A 132 18.08 3.66 9.53
CA HIS A 132 17.67 4.93 8.91
C HIS A 132 16.14 5.03 8.76
N PHE A 133 15.48 5.69 9.72
CA PHE A 133 14.02 5.86 9.71
C PHE A 133 13.59 7.06 8.84
N ARG A 134 13.73 6.91 7.50
CA ARG A 134 13.69 8.01 6.52
C ARG A 134 12.67 7.83 5.37
N GLY A 135 11.63 7.01 5.57
CA GLY A 135 10.62 6.66 4.56
C GLY A 135 10.01 7.83 3.78
N ALA A 136 9.72 8.96 4.42
CA ALA A 136 9.15 10.14 3.79
C ALA A 136 10.09 10.78 2.75
N ARG A 137 11.41 10.58 2.92
CA ARG A 137 12.44 11.01 1.95
C ARG A 137 12.43 10.11 0.73
N ILE A 138 12.29 8.80 0.92
CA ILE A 138 12.19 7.82 -0.17
C ILE A 138 10.95 8.14 -1.03
N PHE A 139 9.78 8.37 -0.42
CA PHE A 139 8.59 8.80 -1.16
C PHE A 139 8.85 10.11 -1.94
N SER A 140 9.55 11.07 -1.34
CA SER A 140 9.85 12.37 -1.98
C SER A 140 10.76 12.21 -3.20
N ALA A 141 11.88 11.51 -3.08
CA ALA A 141 12.83 11.26 -4.16
C ALA A 141 12.21 10.44 -5.30
N VAL A 142 11.38 9.43 -4.97
CA VAL A 142 10.63 8.63 -5.94
C VAL A 142 9.64 9.50 -6.72
N MET A 143 8.91 10.40 -6.07
CA MET A 143 8.00 11.30 -6.77
C MET A 143 8.76 12.24 -7.70
N GLU A 144 9.88 12.82 -7.26
CA GLU A 144 10.74 13.68 -8.09
C GLU A 144 11.29 12.95 -9.33
N ASP A 145 11.83 11.75 -9.15
CA ASP A 145 12.33 10.91 -10.23
C ASP A 145 11.23 10.55 -11.24
N LEU A 146 10.05 10.12 -10.77
CA LEU A 146 8.91 9.81 -11.63
C LEU A 146 8.38 11.05 -12.37
N LEU A 147 8.34 12.23 -11.72
CA LEU A 147 7.97 13.50 -12.35
C LEU A 147 8.93 13.86 -13.50
N SER A 148 10.23 13.65 -13.31
CA SER A 148 11.22 13.82 -14.38
C SER A 148 10.99 12.85 -15.55
N LYS A 149 10.57 11.61 -15.24
CA LYS A 149 10.32 10.50 -16.19
C LYS A 149 8.91 10.51 -16.82
N GLY A 150 8.14 11.58 -16.65
CA GLY A 150 6.88 11.84 -17.37
C GLY A 150 5.59 11.72 -16.55
N LEU A 151 5.68 11.43 -15.23
CA LEU A 151 4.51 11.44 -14.33
C LEU A 151 3.78 12.79 -14.35
N LYS A 152 4.52 13.90 -14.49
CA LYS A 152 4.00 15.28 -14.53
C LYS A 152 3.00 15.54 -15.66
N ASP A 153 3.12 14.82 -16.78
CA ASP A 153 2.37 15.05 -18.02
C ASP A 153 1.08 14.19 -18.11
N ALA A 154 0.82 13.37 -17.08
CA ALA A 154 -0.26 12.39 -17.05
C ALA A 154 -1.67 13.00 -17.22
N LYS A 155 -2.56 12.23 -17.87
CA LYS A 155 -3.98 12.64 -18.06
C LYS A 155 -4.95 11.98 -17.08
N LYS A 156 -4.51 10.90 -16.41
CA LYS A 156 -5.19 10.21 -15.30
C LYS A 156 -4.08 9.69 -14.37
N ALA A 157 -4.28 9.73 -13.05
CA ALA A 157 -3.34 9.23 -12.05
C ALA A 157 -4.06 8.59 -10.86
N LEU A 158 -3.51 7.52 -10.26
CA LEU A 158 -4.18 6.80 -9.16
C LEU A 158 -3.19 6.16 -8.17
N LEU A 159 -2.89 6.86 -7.06
CA LEU A 159 -2.05 6.40 -5.94
C LEU A 159 -2.79 5.36 -5.07
N ILE A 160 -2.57 4.08 -5.36
CA ILE A 160 -3.14 2.87 -4.75
C ILE A 160 -2.25 2.35 -3.63
N GLY A 161 -2.78 1.99 -2.46
CA GLY A 161 -2.65 0.60 -2.06
C GLY A 161 -2.38 0.28 -0.62
N SER A 162 -1.39 -0.60 -0.41
CA SER A 162 -1.75 -1.87 0.22
C SER A 162 -0.99 -2.19 1.48
N SER A 163 -1.69 -2.76 2.48
CA SER A 163 -1.14 -3.00 3.81
C SER A 163 -0.58 -1.69 4.39
N ALA A 164 0.64 -1.66 4.92
CA ALA A 164 1.34 -0.43 5.30
C ALA A 164 1.41 0.64 4.19
N GLY A 165 1.39 0.23 2.92
CA GLY A 165 1.30 1.15 1.77
C GLY A 165 0.01 1.99 1.75
N ALA A 166 -1.03 1.61 2.49
CA ALA A 166 -2.24 2.42 2.58
C ALA A 166 -1.99 3.80 3.20
N TYR A 167 -1.11 3.91 4.20
CA TYR A 167 -0.83 5.17 4.89
C TYR A 167 -0.19 6.24 4.00
N PRO A 168 0.89 5.99 3.24
CA PRO A 168 1.42 6.99 2.31
C PRO A 168 0.46 7.24 1.14
N ALA A 169 -0.32 6.24 0.69
CA ALA A 169 -1.37 6.45 -0.30
C ALA A 169 -2.50 7.37 0.20
N MET A 170 -2.75 7.37 1.50
CA MET A 170 -3.79 8.16 2.16
C MET A 170 -3.28 9.55 2.58
N PHE A 171 -2.21 9.61 3.36
CA PHE A 171 -1.65 10.86 3.92
C PHE A 171 -1.02 11.74 2.84
N TYR A 172 -0.32 11.15 1.87
CA TYR A 172 0.28 11.89 0.77
C TYR A 172 -0.66 12.07 -0.43
N CYS A 173 -1.93 11.69 -0.33
CA CYS A 173 -2.89 11.82 -1.42
C CYS A 173 -3.01 13.28 -1.92
N ASP A 174 -3.19 14.24 -1.00
CA ASP A 174 -3.23 15.67 -1.33
C ASP A 174 -1.86 16.25 -1.72
N ARG A 175 -0.75 15.61 -1.33
CA ARG A 175 0.61 15.99 -1.78
C ARG A 175 0.83 15.55 -3.22
N PHE A 176 0.49 14.31 -3.54
CA PHE A 176 0.53 13.72 -4.89
C PHE A 176 -0.35 14.51 -5.87
N SER A 177 -1.55 14.93 -5.43
CA SER A 177 -2.43 15.84 -6.17
C SER A 177 -1.77 17.19 -6.50
N LYS A 178 -1.10 17.81 -5.52
CA LYS A 178 -0.36 19.09 -5.72
C LYS A 178 0.88 18.97 -6.61
N LEU A 179 1.50 17.80 -6.67
CA LEU A 179 2.61 17.52 -7.61
C LEU A 179 2.12 17.37 -9.06
N LEU A 180 0.80 17.25 -9.27
CA LEU A 180 0.18 16.95 -10.57
C LEU A 180 -0.95 17.93 -10.94
N PRO A 181 -0.71 19.25 -10.92
CA PRO A 181 -1.74 20.28 -11.16
C PRO A 181 -2.37 20.16 -12.56
N SER A 182 -1.66 19.59 -13.53
CA SER A 182 -2.14 19.38 -14.90
C SER A 182 -2.84 18.03 -15.13
N THR A 183 -3.04 17.20 -14.10
CA THR A 183 -3.73 15.91 -14.21
C THR A 183 -5.20 16.04 -13.80
N PRO A 184 -6.17 16.12 -14.74
CA PRO A 184 -7.57 16.41 -14.43
C PRO A 184 -8.33 15.25 -13.77
N ARG A 185 -7.74 14.05 -13.71
CA ARG A 185 -8.36 12.82 -13.17
C ARG A 185 -7.38 12.07 -12.27
N LEU A 186 -7.06 12.70 -11.14
CA LEU A 186 -6.24 12.11 -10.09
C LEU A 186 -7.12 11.55 -8.96
N LYS A 187 -6.76 10.39 -8.43
CA LYS A 187 -7.38 9.74 -7.26
C LYS A 187 -6.32 9.07 -6.39
N CYS A 188 -6.73 8.62 -5.21
CA CYS A 188 -6.00 7.65 -4.42
C CYS A 188 -6.89 6.47 -4.06
N LEU A 189 -6.30 5.34 -3.68
CA LEU A 189 -6.99 4.15 -3.23
C LEU A 189 -6.17 3.44 -2.16
N THR A 190 -6.79 2.63 -1.30
CA THR A 190 -6.11 1.74 -0.35
C THR A 190 -6.61 0.31 -0.50
N ASP A 191 -5.80 -0.68 -0.12
CA ASP A 191 -6.12 -2.11 -0.26
C ASP A 191 -5.63 -2.92 0.96
N SER A 192 -6.55 -3.31 1.85
CA SER A 192 -6.22 -3.93 3.14
C SER A 192 -5.33 -3.07 4.03
N GLY A 193 -5.69 -1.80 4.18
CA GLY A 193 -5.04 -0.87 5.13
C GLY A 193 -6.00 0.15 5.71
N TYR A 194 -7.27 -0.26 5.90
CA TYR A 194 -8.26 0.52 6.63
C TYR A 194 -8.43 -0.05 8.04
N PHE A 195 -7.35 -0.01 8.82
CA PHE A 195 -7.31 -0.63 10.14
C PHE A 195 -7.99 0.26 11.18
N ILE A 196 -9.04 -0.26 11.80
CA ILE A 196 -9.88 0.47 12.76
C ILE A 196 -9.40 0.32 14.20
N ASP A 197 -9.73 1.34 15.00
CA ASP A 197 -9.62 1.31 16.46
C ASP A 197 -10.81 0.53 17.00
N VAL A 198 -10.61 -0.65 17.58
CA VAL A 198 -11.68 -1.58 17.94
C VAL A 198 -12.18 -1.28 19.36
N ASN A 199 -13.48 -1.44 19.61
CA ASN A 199 -14.04 -1.23 20.94
C ASN A 199 -13.31 -2.09 21.97
N LYS A 200 -12.93 -1.49 23.11
CA LYS A 200 -12.19 -2.16 24.21
C LYS A 200 -12.89 -3.42 24.74
N ASN A 201 -14.22 -3.51 24.59
CA ASN A 201 -14.97 -4.71 24.93
C ASN A 201 -14.71 -5.87 23.95
N LEU A 202 -14.54 -5.58 22.66
CA LEU A 202 -14.26 -6.55 21.60
C LEU A 202 -12.76 -6.86 21.49
N GLN A 203 -11.89 -5.87 21.68
CA GLN A 203 -10.43 -6.04 21.56
C GLN A 203 -9.90 -7.08 22.56
N LYS A 204 -9.30 -8.16 22.03
CA LYS A 204 -8.58 -9.20 22.79
C LYS A 204 -7.06 -9.22 22.51
N GLY A 205 -6.63 -8.60 21.41
CA GLY A 205 -5.22 -8.44 21.02
C GLY A 205 -4.62 -7.10 21.45
N LYS A 206 -3.39 -6.82 20.98
CA LYS A 206 -2.65 -5.57 21.30
C LYS A 206 -3.31 -4.29 20.78
N GLY A 207 -4.09 -4.38 19.71
CA GLY A 207 -4.63 -3.22 18.99
C GLY A 207 -3.56 -2.42 18.23
N PHE A 208 -3.99 -1.51 17.35
CA PHE A 208 -3.08 -0.76 16.48
C PHE A 208 -2.46 0.48 17.14
N GLU A 209 -3.01 1.03 18.23
CA GLU A 209 -2.47 2.23 18.90
C GLU A 209 -0.99 2.04 19.29
N THR A 210 -0.58 0.83 19.71
CA THR A 210 0.82 0.51 20.03
C THR A 210 1.74 0.63 18.81
N ILE A 211 1.32 0.13 17.64
CA ILE A 211 2.08 0.18 16.39
C ILE A 211 2.19 1.63 15.92
N TYR A 212 1.08 2.37 15.91
CA TYR A 212 1.07 3.77 15.48
C TYR A 212 1.87 4.68 16.41
N LYS A 213 1.90 4.37 17.72
CA LYS A 213 2.79 5.04 18.67
C LYS A 213 4.26 4.80 18.37
N ALA A 214 4.64 3.59 17.94
CA ALA A 214 6.00 3.31 17.46
C ALA A 214 6.31 4.08 16.17
N LEU A 215 5.41 4.10 15.19
CA LEU A 215 5.58 4.93 13.97
C LEU A 215 5.76 6.43 14.29
N VAL A 216 5.07 6.95 15.30
CA VAL A 216 5.22 8.32 15.78
C VAL A 216 6.54 8.56 16.50
N THR A 217 6.92 7.68 17.43
CA THR A 217 8.07 7.90 18.35
C THR A 217 9.42 7.43 17.80
N LEU A 218 9.48 6.26 17.16
CA LEU A 218 10.69 5.70 16.56
C LEU A 218 10.96 6.30 15.17
N HIS A 219 9.95 6.29 14.29
CA HIS A 219 10.13 6.78 12.92
C HIS A 219 9.92 8.30 12.77
N GLY A 220 9.49 9.01 13.83
CA GLY A 220 9.30 10.47 13.80
C GLY A 220 8.15 10.92 12.87
N SER A 221 7.19 10.04 12.59
CA SER A 221 6.24 10.16 11.46
C SER A 221 5.23 11.32 11.54
N VAL A 222 5.27 12.15 12.60
CA VAL A 222 4.33 13.28 12.81
C VAL A 222 4.30 14.24 11.61
N LYS A 223 5.44 14.43 10.93
CA LYS A 223 5.56 15.31 9.76
C LYS A 223 4.74 14.84 8.55
N ALA A 224 4.42 13.54 8.46
CA ALA A 224 3.63 12.97 7.38
C ALA A 224 2.12 13.16 7.57
N LEU A 225 1.66 13.33 8.81
CA LEU A 225 0.25 13.34 9.17
C LEU A 225 -0.43 14.68 8.84
N PRO A 226 -1.74 14.70 8.54
CA PRO A 226 -2.49 15.94 8.33
C PRO A 226 -2.52 16.80 9.60
N LYS A 227 -1.98 18.03 9.53
CA LYS A 227 -1.98 19.00 10.64
C LYS A 227 -3.37 19.27 11.24
N SER A 228 -4.43 19.13 10.43
CA SER A 228 -5.83 19.26 10.86
C SER A 228 -6.34 18.12 11.75
N CYS A 229 -5.66 16.98 11.75
CA CYS A 229 -5.89 15.88 12.68
C CYS A 229 -5.02 16.03 13.93
N THR A 230 -3.70 16.25 13.75
CA THR A 230 -2.74 16.32 14.86
C THR A 230 -2.90 17.56 15.75
N SER A 231 -3.72 18.54 15.34
CA SER A 231 -4.14 19.68 16.17
C SER A 231 -5.37 19.39 17.03
N ARG A 232 -5.99 18.21 16.92
CA ARG A 232 -7.22 17.81 17.61
C ARG A 232 -7.08 16.56 18.47
N MET A 233 -6.14 15.68 18.11
CA MET A 233 -5.86 14.44 18.82
C MET A 233 -4.36 14.11 18.73
N LYS A 234 -3.90 13.15 19.55
CA LYS A 234 -2.50 12.72 19.53
C LYS A 234 -2.11 12.17 18.14
N PRO A 235 -0.85 12.32 17.68
CA PRO A 235 -0.45 11.89 16.35
C PRO A 235 -0.69 10.40 16.06
N GLU A 236 -0.53 9.51 17.05
CA GLU A 236 -0.77 8.07 16.89
C GLU A 236 -2.23 7.76 16.57
N LEU A 237 -3.17 8.57 17.05
CA LEU A 237 -4.59 8.43 16.75
C LEU A 237 -4.94 8.93 15.34
N CYS A 238 -4.06 9.70 14.69
CA CYS A 238 -4.23 10.15 13.31
C CYS A 238 -3.79 9.12 12.26
N PHE A 239 -3.15 8.02 12.67
CA PHE A 239 -2.93 6.88 11.77
C PHE A 239 -4.22 6.10 11.49
N PHE A 240 -5.17 6.08 12.45
CA PHE A 240 -6.48 5.47 12.25
C PHE A 240 -7.27 6.16 11.12
N PRO A 241 -7.59 5.46 10.01
CA PRO A 241 -8.23 6.06 8.85
C PRO A 241 -9.59 6.70 9.15
N GLN A 242 -10.38 6.14 10.07
CA GLN A 242 -11.68 6.72 10.45
C GLN A 242 -11.54 8.11 11.09
N ASN A 243 -10.44 8.37 11.80
CA ASN A 243 -10.16 9.66 12.42
C ASN A 243 -9.68 10.70 11.40
N MET A 244 -8.85 10.26 10.44
CA MET A 244 -8.11 11.17 9.56
C MET A 244 -8.79 11.41 8.20
N GLN A 245 -9.52 10.43 7.65
CA GLN A 245 -9.97 10.44 6.24
C GLN A 245 -10.73 11.70 5.83
N GLN A 246 -11.45 12.32 6.75
CA GLN A 246 -12.21 13.56 6.56
C GLN A 246 -11.37 14.76 6.11
N TYR A 247 -10.04 14.72 6.29
CA TYR A 247 -9.14 15.84 5.99
C TYR A 247 -8.54 15.82 4.58
N ILE A 248 -8.67 14.72 3.83
CA ILE A 248 -8.16 14.60 2.46
C ILE A 248 -9.13 15.27 1.48
N LYS A 249 -8.63 16.08 0.54
CA LYS A 249 -9.46 16.75 -0.47
C LYS A 249 -9.55 15.96 -1.77
N THR A 250 -8.51 15.21 -2.08
CA THR A 250 -8.37 14.38 -3.27
C THR A 250 -9.22 13.10 -3.14
N PRO A 251 -9.92 12.62 -4.20
CA PRO A 251 -10.83 11.49 -4.04
C PRO A 251 -10.12 10.19 -3.65
N LEU A 252 -10.54 9.59 -2.52
CA LEU A 252 -9.97 8.39 -1.92
C LEU A 252 -10.95 7.21 -2.02
N TYR A 253 -10.45 6.03 -2.38
CA TYR A 253 -11.24 4.80 -2.46
C TYR A 253 -10.66 3.68 -1.57
N THR A 254 -11.44 3.08 -0.70
CA THR A 254 -10.94 2.02 0.21
C THR A 254 -11.35 0.63 -0.28
N ILE A 255 -10.41 -0.29 -0.41
CA ILE A 255 -10.67 -1.74 -0.48
C ILE A 255 -10.28 -2.36 0.86
N MET A 256 -11.22 -3.04 1.51
CA MET A 256 -10.99 -3.66 2.83
C MET A 256 -11.88 -4.90 3.01
N SER A 257 -11.40 -5.90 3.75
CA SER A 257 -12.23 -6.97 4.29
C SER A 257 -12.52 -6.71 5.77
N PRO A 258 -13.76 -6.94 6.26
CA PRO A 258 -14.05 -6.96 7.70
C PRO A 258 -13.36 -8.13 8.42
N PHE A 259 -12.84 -9.09 7.67
CA PHE A 259 -12.08 -10.23 8.15
C PHE A 259 -10.64 -10.16 7.62
N ASP A 260 -10.06 -8.95 7.54
CA ASP A 260 -8.66 -8.81 7.15
C ASP A 260 -7.74 -9.52 8.16
N ILE A 261 -6.81 -10.35 7.67
CA ILE A 261 -5.94 -11.18 8.52
C ILE A 261 -5.18 -10.34 9.56
N VAL A 262 -4.73 -9.14 9.20
CA VAL A 262 -3.96 -8.26 10.09
C VAL A 262 -4.88 -7.55 11.08
N GLN A 263 -6.09 -7.13 10.68
CA GLN A 263 -7.08 -6.58 11.63
C GLN A 263 -7.47 -7.65 12.67
N VAL A 264 -7.79 -8.86 12.23
CA VAL A 264 -8.20 -9.97 13.10
C VAL A 264 -7.07 -10.35 14.04
N GLY A 265 -5.84 -10.54 13.55
CA GLY A 265 -4.68 -10.88 14.39
C GLY A 265 -4.37 -9.83 15.45
N THR A 266 -4.30 -8.55 15.06
CA THR A 266 -3.93 -7.45 15.97
C THR A 266 -5.04 -7.11 16.98
N SER A 267 -6.32 -7.20 16.60
CA SER A 267 -7.45 -6.81 17.46
C SER A 267 -8.11 -7.97 18.22
N LEU A 268 -8.22 -9.17 17.62
CA LEU A 268 -8.93 -10.32 18.22
C LEU A 268 -8.00 -11.46 18.68
N GLY A 269 -6.72 -11.44 18.30
CA GLY A 269 -5.75 -12.50 18.59
C GLY A 269 -5.69 -13.57 17.48
N ASP A 270 -5.01 -14.70 17.74
CA ASP A 270 -4.91 -15.78 16.75
C ASP A 270 -6.25 -16.52 16.56
N TYR A 271 -7.06 -16.02 15.63
CA TYR A 271 -8.19 -16.75 15.06
C TYR A 271 -7.83 -17.35 13.69
N TYR A 272 -6.58 -17.23 13.22
CA TYR A 272 -6.18 -17.57 11.85
C TYR A 272 -6.50 -19.03 11.54
N ASN A 273 -6.02 -19.94 12.38
CA ASN A 273 -6.24 -21.37 12.19
C ASN A 273 -7.72 -21.74 12.28
N ALA A 274 -8.46 -21.17 13.25
CA ALA A 274 -9.88 -21.41 13.43
C ALA A 274 -10.72 -20.97 12.22
N ILE A 275 -10.44 -19.79 11.65
CA ILE A 275 -11.13 -19.28 10.45
C ILE A 275 -10.76 -20.12 9.23
N LYS A 276 -9.47 -20.42 9.03
CA LYS A 276 -8.99 -21.20 7.88
C LYS A 276 -9.50 -22.64 7.86
N GLN A 277 -9.78 -23.22 9.02
CA GLN A 277 -10.36 -24.56 9.18
C GLN A 277 -11.90 -24.57 9.30
N ASN A 278 -12.55 -23.39 9.23
CA ASN A 278 -13.99 -23.20 9.50
C ASN A 278 -14.43 -23.71 10.91
N ASN A 279 -13.50 -23.79 11.86
CA ASN A 279 -13.68 -24.35 13.19
C ASN A 279 -13.76 -23.26 14.29
N CYS A 280 -14.25 -22.06 13.94
CA CYS A 280 -14.46 -21.00 14.92
C CYS A 280 -15.52 -21.38 15.96
N SER A 281 -15.24 -21.13 17.23
CA SER A 281 -16.23 -21.24 18.32
C SER A 281 -17.37 -20.23 18.14
N ALA A 282 -18.46 -20.40 18.90
CA ALA A 282 -19.57 -19.44 18.89
C ALA A 282 -19.10 -18.01 19.24
N ASN A 283 -18.24 -17.87 20.25
CA ASN A 283 -17.68 -16.58 20.64
C ASN A 283 -16.76 -15.99 19.56
N GLN A 284 -15.96 -16.80 18.86
CA GLN A 284 -15.13 -16.31 17.75
C GLN A 284 -15.99 -15.83 16.57
N LYS A 285 -17.08 -16.56 16.27
CA LYS A 285 -18.06 -16.19 15.24
C LYS A 285 -18.76 -14.87 15.58
N GLU A 286 -19.08 -14.61 16.85
CA GLU A 286 -19.68 -13.34 17.26
C GLU A 286 -18.69 -12.19 17.24
N ASN A 287 -17.48 -12.35 17.79
CA ASN A 287 -16.44 -11.33 17.73
C ASN A 287 -16.12 -10.90 16.27
N LEU A 288 -16.19 -11.81 15.31
CA LEU A 288 -16.04 -11.50 13.88
C LEU A 288 -17.24 -10.75 13.29
N ARG A 289 -18.47 -11.01 13.77
CA ARG A 289 -19.67 -10.23 13.40
C ARG A 289 -19.59 -8.81 13.95
N GLU A 290 -19.22 -8.66 15.23
CA GLU A 290 -19.03 -7.35 15.87
C GLU A 290 -17.93 -6.55 15.16
N LEU A 291 -16.77 -7.17 14.86
CA LEU A 291 -15.68 -6.52 14.11
C LEU A 291 -16.14 -6.03 12.73
N ARG A 292 -17.00 -6.78 12.04
CA ARG A 292 -17.59 -6.36 10.76
C ARG A 292 -18.50 -5.14 10.93
N LEU A 293 -19.33 -5.09 11.97
CA LEU A 293 -20.22 -3.95 12.25
C LEU A 293 -19.42 -2.71 12.67
N GLU A 294 -18.36 -2.89 13.44
CA GLU A 294 -17.41 -1.81 13.77
C GLU A 294 -16.66 -1.27 12.55
N LEU A 295 -16.26 -2.13 11.59
CA LEU A 295 -15.67 -1.62 10.35
C LEU A 295 -16.69 -0.81 9.56
N LEU A 296 -17.87 -1.38 9.30
CA LEU A 296 -18.91 -0.75 8.48
C LEU A 296 -19.34 0.62 9.03
N SER A 297 -19.50 0.74 10.35
CA SER A 297 -19.85 2.02 11.01
C SER A 297 -18.72 3.07 11.02
N LYS A 298 -17.48 2.68 10.71
CA LYS A 298 -16.30 3.56 10.68
C LYS A 298 -15.85 3.95 9.28
N LEU A 299 -16.48 3.39 8.24
CA LEU A 299 -16.25 3.78 6.84
C LEU A 299 -16.66 5.23 6.56
N PRO A 300 -16.17 5.84 5.46
CA PRO A 300 -16.60 7.19 5.08
C PRO A 300 -18.11 7.26 4.81
N ASN A 301 -18.73 8.34 5.30
CA ASN A 301 -20.18 8.58 5.24
C ASN A 301 -20.71 8.52 3.79
N ALA A 302 -21.83 7.81 3.59
CA ALA A 302 -22.49 7.59 2.31
C ALA A 302 -22.79 8.87 1.52
N SER A 303 -22.99 10.01 2.19
CA SER A 303 -23.31 11.29 1.53
C SER A 303 -22.17 11.84 0.66
N ASP A 304 -20.90 11.50 0.93
CA ASP A 304 -19.74 11.93 0.11
C ASP A 304 -19.34 10.89 -0.96
N THR A 305 -20.32 10.45 -1.75
CA THR A 305 -20.09 9.54 -2.91
C THR A 305 -19.13 10.08 -3.97
N LYS A 306 -18.82 11.39 -3.96
CA LYS A 306 -17.97 12.05 -4.97
C LYS A 306 -16.50 12.04 -4.58
N SER A 307 -16.18 12.27 -3.30
CA SER A 307 -14.79 12.32 -2.80
C SER A 307 -14.39 11.06 -2.01
N ARG A 308 -15.34 10.23 -1.59
CA ARG A 308 -15.08 8.94 -0.94
C ARG A 308 -15.79 7.78 -1.65
N GLY A 309 -15.27 6.59 -1.44
CA GLY A 309 -15.94 5.34 -1.76
C GLY A 309 -15.25 4.16 -1.08
N ALA A 310 -15.99 3.07 -0.90
CA ALA A 310 -15.46 1.83 -0.36
C ALA A 310 -15.94 0.63 -1.19
N PHE A 311 -15.09 -0.38 -1.28
CA PHE A 311 -15.43 -1.73 -1.68
C PHE A 311 -15.11 -2.64 -0.49
N ILE A 312 -16.15 -3.28 0.05
CA ILE A 312 -16.06 -4.16 1.20
C ILE A 312 -16.54 -5.53 0.77
N ASP A 313 -15.66 -6.53 0.81
CA ASP A 313 -16.06 -7.92 0.59
C ASP A 313 -16.23 -8.67 1.92
N SER A 314 -16.23 -10.01 1.86
CA SER A 314 -16.53 -10.89 3.00
C SER A 314 -15.58 -12.08 3.10
N GLN A 315 -14.38 -12.00 2.49
CA GLN A 315 -13.41 -13.09 2.48
C GLN A 315 -12.32 -12.88 3.55
N PHE A 316 -11.83 -13.96 4.14
CA PHE A 316 -10.67 -13.93 5.05
C PHE A 316 -9.37 -13.90 4.23
N HIS A 317 -8.84 -12.71 4.00
CA HIS A 317 -7.61 -12.48 3.23
C HIS A 317 -6.86 -11.25 3.76
N HIS A 318 -5.73 -10.91 3.14
CA HIS A 318 -5.05 -9.63 3.33
C HIS A 318 -4.40 -9.23 2.00
N THR A 319 -4.63 -7.98 1.57
CA THR A 319 -4.48 -7.46 0.19
C THR A 319 -5.44 -8.15 -0.78
N ARG A 320 -6.08 -7.41 -1.68
CA ARG A 320 -6.99 -7.97 -2.72
C ARG A 320 -6.39 -7.86 -4.11
N LEU A 321 -5.84 -6.70 -4.46
CA LEU A 321 -5.64 -6.27 -5.85
C LEU A 321 -4.65 -7.14 -6.64
N GLN A 322 -3.63 -7.70 -5.99
CA GLN A 322 -2.63 -8.51 -6.69
C GLN A 322 -2.92 -10.02 -6.68
N ASN A 323 -3.51 -10.54 -5.60
CA ASN A 323 -3.63 -11.99 -5.34
C ASN A 323 -5.07 -12.52 -5.53
N TYR A 324 -6.08 -11.77 -5.08
CA TYR A 324 -7.48 -12.21 -5.04
C TYR A 324 -8.36 -11.48 -6.06
N TRP A 325 -7.79 -10.53 -6.80
CA TRP A 325 -8.47 -9.84 -7.88
C TRP A 325 -8.92 -10.80 -8.97
N LYS A 326 -10.24 -10.85 -9.18
CA LYS A 326 -10.90 -11.47 -10.33
C LYS A 326 -11.82 -10.43 -10.94
N PRO A 327 -11.85 -10.25 -12.27
CA PRO A 327 -12.94 -9.54 -12.94
C PRO A 327 -14.24 -10.29 -12.66
N GLN A 328 -15.08 -9.71 -11.81
CA GLN A 328 -16.42 -10.18 -11.49
C GLN A 328 -17.38 -8.98 -11.57
N ASN A 329 -18.64 -9.25 -11.91
CA ASN A 329 -19.69 -8.24 -11.78
C ASN A 329 -19.87 -7.94 -10.29
N VAL A 330 -19.37 -6.79 -9.85
CA VAL A 330 -19.55 -6.33 -8.47
C VAL A 330 -21.02 -5.94 -8.30
N SER A 331 -21.75 -6.72 -7.51
CA SER A 331 -23.06 -6.34 -7.01
C SER A 331 -22.91 -5.05 -6.19
N VAL A 332 -23.54 -3.97 -6.62
CA VAL A 332 -23.59 -2.74 -5.83
C VAL A 332 -24.53 -2.98 -4.65
N VAL A 333 -23.96 -3.16 -3.46
CA VAL A 333 -24.73 -3.34 -2.23
C VAL A 333 -25.03 -1.95 -1.66
N ASN A 334 -26.27 -1.48 -1.86
CA ASN A 334 -26.76 -0.16 -1.42
C ASN A 334 -27.00 -0.09 0.12
N ASN A 335 -26.11 -0.69 0.92
CA ASN A 335 -26.29 -0.86 2.37
C ASN A 335 -25.25 -0.09 3.19
N VAL A 336 -24.83 1.08 2.71
CA VAL A 336 -24.26 2.11 3.58
C VAL A 336 -25.44 3.01 3.99
N VAL A 337 -26.12 2.57 5.04
CA VAL A 337 -27.25 3.27 5.71
C VAL A 337 -26.68 4.19 6.78
#